data_AF-A0A6G2PRG1-F1
#
_entry.id   AF-A0A6G2PRG1-F1
#
_cell.length_a   1.000
_cell.length_b   1.000
_cell.length_c   1.000
_cell.angle_alpha   90.00
_cell.angle_beta   90.00
_cell.angle_gamma   90.00
#
_symmetry.space_group_name_H-M   'P 1'
#
loop_
_entity.id
_entity.type
_entity.pdbx_description
1 polymer ?
#
loop_
_entity_poly.entity_id
_entity_poly.type
_entity_poly.pdbx_seq_one_letter_code
_entity_poly.pdbx_strand_id
1 'polypeptide(L)'
;MADFADTRASRSGTGLVRGTALSTPSGGACLALVNGVTVTARVATALTVAVGNVLLLSRLGSTYYVTSVVPAAPTTTPTPPPPTDTPPVDTGDKPPPPKPTTTTGTLTCVPTATACYRDGSWRSDGDPVNSFDLFQGRYGGSSYGRNTGVAFYGSKPHTLAGATCTKVTVKIKRLSAGDYSARSATLRLVSQTSRPGGAPTLNETTSGPALKIGDSTTFTLPTSWGQALIDGTRGGIGITISSDTPYIQLAGRGSWSAAFTVTISWRRTSS
;
A
#
# COMPACT_ATOMS: atom_id res chain seq x y z
N MET A 1 -12.01 -31.86 15.25
CA MET A 1 -11.94 -31.67 13.79
C MET A 1 -13.35 -31.42 13.32
N ALA A 2 -13.62 -30.23 12.81
CA ALA A 2 -14.95 -29.77 12.42
C ALA A 2 -15.09 -29.73 10.91
N ASP A 3 -16.32 -29.92 10.45
CA ASP A 3 -16.98 -29.28 9.31
C ASP A 3 -18.49 -29.59 9.52
N PHE A 4 -19.39 -28.74 10.06
CA PHE A 4 -19.83 -27.37 9.74
C PHE A 4 -20.49 -27.15 8.36
N ALA A 5 -21.48 -27.98 8.00
CA ALA A 5 -22.46 -27.57 6.99
C ALA A 5 -23.92 -27.97 7.21
N ASP A 6 -24.25 -29.03 7.97
CA ASP A 6 -25.64 -29.55 7.95
C ASP A 6 -26.62 -28.82 8.90
N THR A 7 -26.31 -27.58 9.24
CA THR A 7 -27.16 -26.69 10.05
C THR A 7 -28.07 -25.86 9.15
N ARG A 8 -29.36 -26.21 9.10
CA ARG A 8 -30.48 -25.34 9.54
C ARG A 8 -31.83 -25.76 8.96
N ALA A 9 -32.78 -26.07 9.85
CA ALA A 9 -34.18 -25.70 9.64
C ALA A 9 -34.77 -25.20 10.97
N SER A 10 -34.42 -23.97 11.34
CA SER A 10 -35.26 -23.17 12.25
C SER A 10 -36.01 -22.14 11.40
N ARG A 11 -37.34 -22.20 11.42
CA ARG A 11 -38.26 -21.35 10.64
C ARG A 11 -39.22 -20.57 11.55
N SER A 12 -38.78 -20.09 12.72
CA SER A 12 -39.61 -19.11 13.44
C SER A 12 -39.68 -17.82 12.63
N GLY A 13 -40.89 -17.37 12.28
CA GLY A 13 -41.12 -16.21 11.38
C GLY A 13 -41.17 -16.54 9.89
N THR A 14 -41.62 -17.74 9.54
CA THR A 14 -41.51 -18.42 8.24
C THR A 14 -41.89 -17.53 7.05
N GLY A 15 -40.87 -17.04 6.33
CA GLY A 15 -41.02 -16.37 5.04
C GLY A 15 -41.70 -17.27 3.98
N LEU A 16 -41.81 -16.75 2.75
CA LEU A 16 -42.48 -17.43 1.64
C LEU A 16 -42.01 -18.90 1.49
N VAL A 17 -42.97 -19.83 1.47
CA VAL A 17 -42.74 -21.26 1.22
C VAL A 17 -43.23 -21.63 -0.16
N ARG A 18 -42.53 -22.57 -0.81
CA ARG A 18 -42.89 -23.07 -2.13
C ARG A 18 -43.83 -24.28 -1.99
N GLY A 19 -44.83 -24.35 -2.85
CA GLY A 19 -45.71 -25.53 -2.96
C GLY A 19 -46.16 -25.78 -4.40
N THR A 20 -46.91 -26.84 -4.61
CA THR A 20 -47.50 -27.19 -5.91
C THR A 20 -49.01 -27.27 -5.78
N ALA A 21 -49.75 -26.59 -6.65
CA ALA A 21 -51.20 -26.65 -6.69
C ALA A 21 -51.68 -28.07 -7.06
N LEU A 22 -52.55 -28.64 -6.24
CA LEU A 22 -53.21 -29.92 -6.50
C LEU A 22 -54.65 -29.73 -7.02
N SER A 23 -55.23 -28.54 -6.86
CA SER A 23 -56.56 -28.19 -7.38
C SER A 23 -56.57 -26.78 -7.96
N THR A 24 -57.56 -26.48 -8.79
CA THR A 24 -57.95 -25.10 -9.10
C THR A 24 -58.64 -24.47 -7.88
N PRO A 25 -58.68 -23.12 -7.77
CA PRO A 25 -59.39 -22.45 -6.71
C PRO A 25 -60.90 -22.70 -6.79
N SER A 26 -61.51 -22.98 -5.65
CA SER A 26 -62.95 -22.99 -5.45
C SER A 26 -63.26 -22.28 -4.14
N GLY A 27 -64.22 -21.36 -4.12
CA GLY A 27 -64.53 -20.55 -2.94
C GLY A 27 -63.35 -19.72 -2.39
N GLY A 28 -62.40 -19.34 -3.26
CA GLY A 28 -61.21 -18.56 -2.88
C GLY A 28 -60.08 -19.37 -2.23
N ALA A 29 -60.10 -20.71 -2.31
CA ALA A 29 -59.02 -21.57 -1.82
C ALA A 29 -58.70 -22.72 -2.78
N CYS A 30 -57.48 -23.24 -2.73
CA CYS A 30 -57.04 -24.43 -3.46
C CYS A 30 -56.31 -25.41 -2.53
N LEU A 31 -56.20 -26.67 -2.95
CA LEU A 31 -55.30 -27.63 -2.33
C LEU A 31 -53.88 -27.42 -2.87
N ALA A 32 -52.89 -27.44 -1.99
CA ALA A 32 -51.48 -27.32 -2.33
C ALA A 32 -50.64 -28.36 -1.59
N LEU A 33 -49.66 -28.93 -2.27
CA LEU A 33 -48.62 -29.77 -1.67
C LEU A 33 -47.48 -28.87 -1.20
N VAL A 34 -47.26 -28.78 0.10
CA VAL A 34 -46.18 -27.99 0.71
C VAL A 34 -45.31 -28.93 1.54
N ASN A 35 -44.04 -29.07 1.17
CA ASN A 35 -43.10 -30.01 1.82
C ASN A 35 -43.66 -31.44 1.98
N GLY A 36 -44.40 -31.94 0.99
CA GLY A 36 -44.99 -33.28 1.01
C GLY A 36 -46.32 -33.41 1.78
N VAL A 37 -46.84 -32.33 2.37
CA VAL A 37 -48.12 -32.31 3.07
C VAL A 37 -49.15 -31.54 2.26
N THR A 38 -50.33 -32.12 2.06
CA THR A 38 -51.47 -31.44 1.43
C THR A 38 -52.09 -30.46 2.42
N VAL A 39 -52.19 -29.20 2.02
CA VAL A 39 -52.80 -28.12 2.80
C VAL A 39 -53.85 -27.38 1.97
N THR A 40 -54.87 -26.85 2.65
CA THR A 40 -55.80 -25.88 2.05
C THR A 40 -55.18 -24.49 2.14
N ALA A 41 -54.95 -23.86 0.98
CA ALA A 41 -54.38 -22.53 0.87
C ALA A 41 -55.40 -21.53 0.33
N ARG A 42 -55.55 -20.39 1.00
CA ARG A 42 -56.39 -19.28 0.53
C ARG A 42 -55.68 -18.58 -0.62
N VAL A 43 -56.38 -18.33 -1.72
CA VAL A 43 -55.80 -17.73 -2.92
C VAL A 43 -56.05 -16.23 -2.87
N ALA A 44 -54.99 -15.42 -2.98
CA ALA A 44 -55.16 -13.97 -3.03
C ALA A 44 -56.05 -13.58 -4.24
N THR A 45 -56.83 -12.52 -4.05
CA THR A 45 -57.77 -12.04 -5.06
C THR A 45 -57.06 -11.79 -6.40
N ALA A 46 -57.74 -12.13 -7.49
CA ALA A 46 -57.24 -12.00 -8.87
C ALA A 46 -56.04 -12.90 -9.26
N LEU A 47 -55.66 -13.89 -8.45
CA LEU A 47 -54.71 -14.93 -8.86
C LEU A 47 -55.43 -16.11 -9.53
N THR A 48 -55.04 -16.42 -10.76
CA THR A 48 -55.43 -17.66 -11.45
C THR A 48 -54.44 -18.76 -11.09
N VAL A 49 -54.94 -19.82 -10.44
CA VAL A 49 -54.14 -21.01 -10.09
C VAL A 49 -54.69 -22.21 -10.86
N ALA A 50 -53.81 -22.97 -11.52
CA ALA A 50 -54.14 -24.25 -12.15
C ALA A 50 -53.40 -25.41 -11.47
N VAL A 51 -53.90 -26.63 -11.62
CA VAL A 51 -53.23 -27.85 -11.13
C VAL A 51 -51.81 -27.92 -11.70
N GLY A 52 -50.84 -28.27 -10.85
CA GLY A 52 -49.42 -28.36 -11.21
C GLY A 52 -48.68 -27.02 -11.17
N ASN A 53 -49.36 -25.89 -10.95
CA ASN A 53 -48.69 -24.60 -10.78
C ASN A 53 -47.79 -24.62 -9.55
N VAL A 54 -46.61 -24.01 -9.69
CA VAL A 54 -45.72 -23.74 -8.56
C VAL A 54 -46.22 -22.48 -7.86
N LEU A 55 -46.41 -22.57 -6.55
CA LEU A 55 -46.99 -21.51 -5.72
C LEU A 55 -45.94 -20.95 -4.76
N LEU A 56 -46.00 -19.64 -4.50
CA LEU A 56 -45.38 -19.02 -3.32
C LEU A 56 -46.47 -18.72 -2.30
N LEU A 57 -46.32 -19.34 -1.12
CA LEU A 57 -47.28 -19.25 -0.03
C LEU A 57 -46.67 -18.53 1.16
N SER A 58 -47.42 -17.61 1.77
CA SER A 58 -47.12 -17.11 3.11
C SER A 58 -47.93 -17.91 4.13
N ARG A 59 -47.38 -18.09 5.34
CA ARG A 59 -48.07 -18.76 6.45
C ARG A 59 -48.36 -17.75 7.54
N LEU A 60 -49.64 -17.62 7.92
CA LEU A 60 -50.08 -16.84 9.06
C LEU A 60 -50.85 -17.76 10.02
N GLY A 61 -50.22 -18.11 11.15
CA GLY A 61 -50.73 -19.13 12.06
C GLY A 61 -50.83 -20.51 11.38
N SER A 62 -52.03 -21.08 11.35
CA SER A 62 -52.33 -22.35 10.68
C SER A 62 -52.78 -22.20 9.23
N THR A 63 -52.95 -20.97 8.72
CA THR A 63 -53.48 -20.71 7.38
C THR A 63 -52.37 -20.40 6.40
N TYR A 64 -52.44 -21.01 5.21
CA TYR A 64 -51.59 -20.69 4.08
C TYR A 64 -52.29 -19.74 3.12
N TYR A 65 -51.57 -18.75 2.63
CA TYR A 65 -52.06 -17.79 1.63
C TYR A 65 -51.18 -17.88 0.38
N VAL A 66 -51.77 -18.20 -0.76
CA VAL A 66 -51.10 -18.12 -2.07
C VAL A 66 -50.98 -16.66 -2.43
N THR A 67 -49.73 -16.18 -2.52
CA THR A 67 -49.41 -14.79 -2.82
C THR A 67 -48.98 -14.59 -4.27
N SER A 68 -48.49 -15.65 -4.92
CA SER A 68 -48.18 -15.64 -6.35
C SER A 68 -48.10 -17.06 -6.92
N VAL A 69 -48.31 -17.15 -8.23
CA VAL A 69 -47.96 -18.32 -9.04
C VAL A 69 -46.62 -18.04 -9.68
N VAL A 70 -45.66 -18.94 -9.49
CA VAL A 70 -44.35 -18.86 -10.13
C VAL A 70 -44.52 -19.28 -11.59
N PRO A 71 -44.21 -18.41 -12.56
CA PRO A 71 -44.28 -18.78 -13.97
C PRO A 71 -43.30 -19.92 -14.26
N ALA A 72 -43.56 -20.66 -15.34
CA ALA A 72 -42.58 -21.61 -15.85
C ALA A 72 -41.25 -20.90 -16.11
N ALA A 73 -40.14 -21.60 -15.92
CA ALA A 73 -38.84 -21.07 -16.29
C ALA A 73 -38.90 -20.62 -17.76
N PRO A 74 -38.37 -19.42 -18.09
CA PRO A 74 -38.41 -18.94 -19.46
C PRO A 74 -37.65 -19.92 -20.36
N THR A 75 -38.25 -20.27 -21.50
CA THR A 75 -37.67 -21.22 -22.47
C THR A 75 -36.52 -20.60 -23.27
N THR A 76 -36.31 -19.30 -23.11
CA THR A 76 -35.21 -18.54 -23.70
C THR A 76 -34.65 -17.59 -22.66
N THR A 77 -33.34 -17.40 -22.65
CA THR A 77 -32.72 -16.35 -21.84
C THR A 77 -33.26 -15.00 -22.31
N PRO A 78 -33.76 -14.11 -21.42
CA PRO A 78 -34.20 -12.79 -21.81
C PRO A 78 -33.06 -12.07 -22.54
N THR A 79 -33.31 -11.67 -23.79
CA THR A 79 -32.40 -10.80 -24.52
C THR A 79 -32.26 -9.51 -23.71
N PRO A 80 -31.04 -9.05 -23.39
CA PRO A 80 -30.84 -7.77 -22.74
C PRO A 80 -31.60 -6.68 -23.50
N PRO A 81 -32.20 -5.69 -22.81
CA PRO A 81 -32.87 -4.59 -23.50
C PRO A 81 -31.89 -3.99 -24.51
N PRO A 82 -32.33 -3.73 -25.75
CA PRO A 82 -31.50 -3.04 -26.72
C PRO A 82 -31.07 -1.70 -26.09
N PRO A 83 -29.80 -1.30 -26.22
CA PRO A 83 -29.35 -0.02 -25.69
C PRO A 83 -30.27 1.08 -26.23
N THR A 84 -30.82 1.91 -25.33
CA THR A 84 -31.72 3.02 -25.70
C THR A 84 -30.99 4.20 -26.32
N ASP A 85 -29.68 4.10 -26.49
CA ASP A 85 -28.96 4.96 -27.40
C ASP A 85 -29.04 4.31 -28.77
N THR A 86 -29.68 4.99 -29.74
CA THR A 86 -29.17 4.86 -31.10
C THR A 86 -27.68 5.12 -30.95
N PRO A 87 -26.78 4.15 -31.20
CA PRO A 87 -25.36 4.46 -31.15
C PRO A 87 -25.20 5.69 -32.05
N PRO A 88 -24.39 6.69 -31.65
CA PRO A 88 -23.93 7.65 -32.63
C PRO A 88 -23.53 6.83 -33.86
N VAL A 89 -23.90 7.27 -35.06
CA VAL A 89 -23.28 6.74 -36.29
C VAL A 89 -21.83 6.48 -35.93
N ASP A 90 -21.37 5.23 -36.02
CA ASP A 90 -19.97 4.93 -35.72
C ASP A 90 -19.15 5.73 -36.74
N THR A 91 -18.73 6.92 -36.32
CA THR A 91 -17.88 7.82 -37.08
C THR A 91 -16.47 7.25 -37.16
N GLY A 92 -16.20 6.09 -36.54
CA GLY A 92 -14.87 5.56 -36.29
C GLY A 92 -14.19 6.22 -35.09
N ASP A 93 -14.92 6.95 -34.24
CA ASP A 93 -14.33 7.63 -33.10
C ASP A 93 -13.99 6.65 -31.97
N LYS A 94 -12.69 6.54 -31.72
CA LYS A 94 -12.08 5.71 -30.68
C LYS A 94 -12.67 6.04 -29.30
N PRO A 95 -12.98 5.04 -28.44
CA PRO A 95 -13.42 5.29 -27.06
C PRO A 95 -12.50 6.25 -26.31
N PRO A 96 -13.02 7.10 -25.40
CA PRO A 96 -12.18 7.96 -24.60
C PRO A 96 -11.15 7.13 -23.84
N PRO A 97 -9.89 7.58 -23.75
CA PRO A 97 -8.88 6.86 -23.00
C PRO A 97 -9.33 6.69 -21.53
N PRO A 98 -8.96 5.57 -20.86
CA PRO A 98 -9.28 5.36 -19.45
C PRO A 98 -8.84 6.55 -18.59
N LYS A 99 -9.64 6.86 -17.56
CA LYS A 99 -9.30 7.94 -16.62
C LYS A 99 -8.02 7.55 -15.86
N PRO A 100 -7.00 8.44 -15.80
CA PRO A 100 -5.80 8.11 -15.07
C PRO A 100 -6.07 7.85 -13.58
N THR A 101 -5.55 6.76 -13.05
CA THR A 101 -5.62 6.47 -11.60
C THR A 101 -4.31 6.85 -10.94
N THR A 102 -4.40 7.49 -9.77
CA THR A 102 -3.21 7.86 -8.97
C THR A 102 -3.09 6.93 -7.77
N THR A 103 -1.97 6.24 -7.67
CA THR A 103 -1.60 5.42 -6.52
C THR A 103 -0.51 6.12 -5.72
N THR A 104 -0.64 6.17 -4.39
CA THR A 104 0.35 6.76 -3.49
C THR A 104 0.86 5.72 -2.50
N GLY A 105 2.09 5.89 -2.01
CA GLY A 105 2.63 5.01 -0.98
C GLY A 105 3.85 5.58 -0.28
N THR A 106 4.44 4.77 0.59
CA THR A 106 5.72 5.06 1.23
C THR A 106 6.67 3.87 1.10
N LEU A 107 7.97 4.13 1.03
CA LEU A 107 9.02 3.12 1.05
C LEU A 107 10.06 3.49 2.11
N THR A 108 10.39 2.55 2.99
CA THR A 108 11.45 2.69 3.99
C THR A 108 12.73 1.99 3.54
N CYS A 109 13.81 2.76 3.41
CA CYS A 109 15.13 2.34 2.96
C CYS A 109 16.12 2.44 4.11
N VAL A 110 16.46 1.29 4.70
CA VAL A 110 17.56 1.18 5.68
C VAL A 110 18.88 1.07 4.89
N PRO A 111 19.97 1.74 5.30
CA PRO A 111 21.26 1.59 4.64
C PRO A 111 21.75 0.13 4.67
N THR A 112 22.19 -0.35 3.51
CA THR A 112 22.87 -1.64 3.36
C THR A 112 24.28 -1.59 3.95
N ALA A 113 24.91 -0.42 3.90
CA ALA A 113 26.21 -0.15 4.52
C ALA A 113 26.28 1.29 5.01
N THR A 114 27.03 1.50 6.10
CA THR A 114 27.57 2.82 6.47
C THR A 114 29.08 2.74 6.57
N ALA A 115 29.78 3.73 6.03
CA ALA A 115 31.24 3.74 5.96
C ALA A 115 31.78 5.17 6.08
N CYS A 116 33.06 5.32 6.41
CA CYS A 116 33.72 6.62 6.46
C CYS A 116 35.01 6.59 5.63
N TYR A 117 35.12 7.47 4.63
CA TYR A 117 36.32 7.64 3.84
C TYR A 117 37.20 8.72 4.47
N ARG A 118 38.50 8.45 4.61
CA ARG A 118 39.49 9.37 5.16
C ARG A 118 40.82 9.12 4.47
N ASP A 119 41.37 10.16 3.86
CA ASP A 119 42.75 10.19 3.38
C ASP A 119 43.13 8.99 2.49
N GLY A 120 42.49 8.86 1.34
CA GLY A 120 42.79 7.78 0.39
C GLY A 120 42.12 6.44 0.70
N SER A 121 41.59 6.22 1.90
CA SER A 121 41.13 4.90 2.35
C SER A 121 39.78 4.92 3.08
N TRP A 122 39.10 3.77 3.08
CA TRP A 122 37.94 3.54 3.95
C TRP A 122 38.42 3.16 5.34
N ARG A 123 37.90 3.84 6.36
CA ARG A 123 38.26 3.61 7.76
C ARG A 123 37.83 2.23 8.24
N SER A 124 38.71 1.60 9.00
CA SER A 124 38.49 0.33 9.70
C SER A 124 38.91 0.39 11.16
N ASP A 125 39.28 1.58 11.64
CA ASP A 125 39.71 1.87 13.00
C ASP A 125 38.49 2.16 13.89
N GLY A 126 37.88 1.11 14.43
CA GLY A 126 36.74 1.20 15.35
C GLY A 126 35.68 0.15 15.03
N ASP A 127 34.85 0.42 14.04
CA ASP A 127 33.75 -0.45 13.61
C ASP A 127 34.11 -1.27 12.35
N PRO A 128 33.36 -2.36 12.08
CA PRO A 128 33.42 -3.01 10.77
C PRO A 128 33.16 -1.99 9.65
N VAL A 129 33.95 -2.05 8.57
CA VAL A 129 33.97 -0.98 7.55
C VAL A 129 32.60 -0.71 6.89
N ASN A 130 31.71 -1.70 6.84
CA ASN A 130 30.35 -1.55 6.28
C ASN A 130 29.28 -1.21 7.34
N SER A 131 29.68 -1.01 8.58
CA SER A 131 28.82 -0.59 9.70
C SER A 131 29.42 0.59 10.48
N PHE A 132 30.31 1.35 9.86
CA PHE A 132 31.06 2.44 10.48
C PHE A 132 30.17 3.66 10.73
N ASP A 133 30.44 4.39 11.80
CA ASP A 133 29.82 5.69 12.06
C ASP A 133 30.21 6.75 11.03
N LEU A 134 29.33 7.71 10.79
CA LEU A 134 29.57 8.74 9.78
C LEU A 134 30.28 9.93 10.44
N PHE A 135 31.49 10.22 9.97
CA PHE A 135 32.24 11.41 10.40
C PHE A 135 32.29 12.45 9.30
N GLN A 136 32.30 13.72 9.69
CA GLN A 136 32.59 14.86 8.82
C GLN A 136 33.70 15.71 9.46
N GLY A 137 34.44 16.48 8.66
CA GLY A 137 35.52 17.35 9.14
C GLY A 137 36.79 16.57 9.50
N ARG A 138 37.74 17.22 10.15
CA ARG A 138 39.05 16.68 10.52
C ARG A 138 39.20 16.66 12.03
N TYR A 139 39.71 15.55 12.57
CA TYR A 139 40.06 15.49 13.98
C TYR A 139 41.20 16.48 14.27
N GLY A 140 40.95 17.44 15.16
CA GLY A 140 41.84 18.56 15.42
C GLY A 140 43.24 18.12 15.84
N GLY A 141 44.27 18.79 15.32
CA GLY A 141 45.68 18.51 15.64
C GLY A 141 46.24 17.20 15.09
N SER A 142 45.48 16.45 14.27
CA SER A 142 45.95 15.20 13.69
C SER A 142 46.46 15.36 12.26
N SER A 143 47.41 14.51 11.85
CA SER A 143 47.85 14.40 10.45
C SER A 143 46.80 13.72 9.56
N TYR A 144 45.78 13.09 10.14
CA TYR A 144 44.72 12.42 9.39
C TYR A 144 43.90 13.42 8.57
N GLY A 145 43.56 13.03 7.33
CA GLY A 145 42.74 13.85 6.43
C GLY A 145 41.29 14.04 6.88
N ARG A 146 40.54 14.81 6.09
CA ARG A 146 39.10 15.05 6.31
C ARG A 146 38.27 13.80 6.11
N ASN A 147 37.23 13.66 6.91
CA ASN A 147 36.30 12.53 6.87
C ASN A 147 35.12 12.82 5.93
N THR A 148 34.69 11.77 5.24
CA THR A 148 33.42 11.73 4.50
C THR A 148 32.67 10.45 4.90
N GLY A 149 31.70 10.59 5.79
CA GLY A 149 30.79 9.52 6.17
C GLY A 149 29.73 9.31 5.09
N VAL A 150 29.36 8.07 4.78
CA VAL A 150 28.36 7.73 3.77
C VAL A 150 27.47 6.58 4.22
N ALA A 151 26.17 6.71 3.96
CA ALA A 151 25.18 5.65 4.02
C ALA A 151 24.74 5.24 2.61
N PHE A 152 24.80 3.96 2.30
CA PHE A 152 24.51 3.39 0.97
C PHE A 152 23.21 2.57 1.00
N TYR A 153 22.33 2.76 0.03
CA TYR A 153 20.97 2.17 0.05
C TYR A 153 20.77 0.96 -0.86
N GLY A 154 21.80 0.53 -1.59
CA GLY A 154 21.68 -0.54 -2.57
C GLY A 154 20.62 -0.22 -3.63
N SER A 155 19.89 -1.24 -4.07
CA SER A 155 18.84 -1.11 -5.09
C SER A 155 17.46 -0.78 -4.53
N LYS A 156 17.28 -0.71 -3.20
CA LYS A 156 15.95 -0.62 -2.59
C LYS A 156 15.13 0.61 -3.04
N PRO A 157 15.69 1.84 -3.06
CA PRO A 157 14.94 3.00 -3.56
C PRO A 157 14.47 2.84 -5.02
N HIS A 158 15.27 2.17 -5.85
CA HIS A 158 15.00 1.98 -7.29
C HIS A 158 13.80 1.07 -7.58
N THR A 159 13.31 0.32 -6.59
CA THR A 159 12.02 -0.41 -6.71
C THR A 159 10.83 0.51 -7.00
N LEU A 160 10.99 1.82 -6.75
CA LEU A 160 10.03 2.85 -7.09
C LEU A 160 10.24 3.48 -8.47
N ALA A 161 11.11 2.95 -9.33
CA ALA A 161 11.32 3.48 -10.68
C ALA A 161 10.00 3.82 -11.38
N GLY A 162 9.95 4.98 -12.04
CA GLY A 162 8.74 5.54 -12.66
C GLY A 162 7.74 6.19 -11.68
N ALA A 163 7.98 6.16 -10.37
CA ALA A 163 7.20 6.94 -9.40
C ALA A 163 7.76 8.35 -9.23
N THR A 164 6.89 9.30 -8.89
CA THR A 164 7.27 10.64 -8.47
C THR A 164 7.43 10.66 -6.95
N CYS A 165 8.60 11.09 -6.47
CA CYS A 165 8.82 11.39 -5.06
C CYS A 165 8.00 12.62 -4.65
N THR A 166 7.23 12.52 -3.57
CA THR A 166 6.44 13.62 -3.01
C THR A 166 6.98 14.15 -1.70
N LYS A 167 7.71 13.32 -0.94
CA LYS A 167 8.42 13.70 0.29
C LYS A 167 9.53 12.70 0.57
N VAL A 168 10.65 13.15 1.10
CA VAL A 168 11.71 12.27 1.59
C VAL A 168 12.21 12.74 2.95
N THR A 169 12.41 11.80 3.88
CA THR A 169 12.97 12.08 5.19
C THR A 169 14.11 11.12 5.52
N VAL A 170 15.00 11.53 6.42
CA VAL A 170 16.12 10.72 6.91
C VAL A 170 16.23 10.80 8.43
N LYS A 171 16.48 9.67 9.08
CA LYS A 171 16.74 9.59 10.53
C LYS A 171 18.22 9.78 10.83
N ILE A 172 18.55 10.71 11.71
CA ILE A 172 19.94 11.06 12.05
C ILE A 172 20.07 11.12 13.58
N LYS A 173 21.19 10.60 14.12
CA LYS A 173 21.54 10.69 15.54
C LYS A 173 22.98 11.17 15.69
N ARG A 174 23.21 12.12 16.60
CA ARG A 174 24.51 12.63 16.96
C ARG A 174 25.12 11.79 18.08
N LEU A 175 26.35 11.33 17.89
CA LEU A 175 27.09 10.57 18.90
C LEU A 175 28.04 11.47 19.70
N SER A 176 28.56 10.92 20.79
CA SER A 176 29.43 11.63 21.75
C SER A 176 30.88 11.70 21.27
N ALA A 177 31.13 12.41 20.17
CA ALA A 177 32.48 12.76 19.74
C ALA A 177 32.55 14.04 18.91
N GLY A 178 33.78 14.59 18.88
CA GLY A 178 34.12 15.80 18.15
C GLY A 178 33.63 17.05 18.86
N ASP A 179 33.04 17.98 18.11
CA ASP A 179 32.51 19.22 18.68
C ASP A 179 31.29 18.96 19.58
N TYR A 180 31.35 19.49 20.81
CA TYR A 180 30.34 19.34 21.86
C TYR A 180 29.16 20.32 21.74
N SER A 181 29.31 21.39 20.96
CA SER A 181 28.21 22.31 20.66
C SER A 181 27.21 21.66 19.70
N ALA A 182 25.99 22.22 19.64
CA ALA A 182 25.05 21.85 18.60
C ALA A 182 25.65 22.19 17.22
N ARG A 183 25.76 21.20 16.33
CA ARG A 183 26.34 21.39 14.99
C ARG A 183 25.48 20.73 13.92
N SER A 184 25.40 21.37 12.75
CA SER A 184 24.79 20.81 11.55
C SER A 184 25.80 19.99 10.76
N ALA A 185 25.34 18.86 10.23
CA ALA A 185 26.06 18.14 9.19
C ALA A 185 25.82 18.82 7.84
N THR A 186 26.86 18.85 6.98
CA THR A 186 26.68 19.18 5.57
C THR A 186 26.42 17.87 4.84
N LEU A 187 25.17 17.65 4.41
CA LEU A 187 24.80 16.43 3.71
C LEU A 187 25.13 16.54 2.24
N ARG A 188 25.49 15.42 1.62
CA ARG A 188 25.72 15.29 0.18
C ARG A 188 24.98 14.09 -0.39
N LEU A 189 24.49 14.19 -1.61
CA LEU A 189 24.11 13.00 -2.39
C LEU A 189 25.35 12.29 -2.93
N VAL A 190 25.31 10.96 -2.91
CA VAL A 190 26.40 10.09 -3.36
C VAL A 190 25.95 9.28 -4.57
N SER A 191 26.77 9.22 -5.62
CA SER A 191 26.40 8.54 -6.87
C SER A 191 26.24 7.03 -6.67
N GLN A 192 27.12 6.42 -5.89
CA GLN A 192 27.19 4.97 -5.75
C GLN A 192 26.10 4.40 -4.83
N THR A 193 25.57 3.23 -5.18
CA THR A 193 24.61 2.44 -4.38
C THR A 193 25.28 1.53 -3.35
N SER A 194 26.59 1.34 -3.47
CA SER A 194 27.45 0.58 -2.58
C SER A 194 28.81 1.27 -2.45
N ARG A 195 29.61 0.84 -1.48
CA ARG A 195 30.93 1.42 -1.20
C ARG A 195 31.87 1.23 -2.42
N PRO A 196 32.35 2.31 -3.08
CA PRO A 196 33.34 2.19 -4.16
C PRO A 196 34.72 1.82 -3.61
N GLY A 197 35.63 1.37 -4.49
CA GLY A 197 37.03 1.10 -4.11
C GLY A 197 37.81 2.33 -3.66
N GLY A 198 37.41 3.53 -4.12
CA GLY A 198 38.02 4.81 -3.77
C GLY A 198 37.06 5.78 -3.08
N ALA A 199 37.33 7.07 -3.20
CA ALA A 199 36.48 8.12 -2.64
C ALA A 199 35.05 8.08 -3.22
N PRO A 200 34.02 8.38 -2.42
CA PRO A 200 32.66 8.52 -2.92
C PRO A 200 32.54 9.74 -3.84
N THR A 201 31.71 9.64 -4.88
CA THR A 201 31.40 10.78 -5.75
C THR A 201 30.30 11.61 -5.12
N LEU A 202 30.64 12.84 -4.72
CA LEU A 202 29.75 13.76 -4.02
C LEU A 202 29.05 14.71 -5.01
N ASN A 203 27.75 14.89 -4.85
CA ASN A 203 26.91 15.65 -5.76
C ASN A 203 26.23 16.83 -5.04
N GLU A 204 24.92 16.93 -5.09
CA GLU A 204 24.13 17.99 -4.46
C GLU A 204 24.41 18.10 -2.96
N THR A 205 24.22 19.29 -2.39
CA THR A 205 24.48 19.58 -0.98
C THR A 205 23.27 20.20 -0.29
N THR A 206 23.10 19.92 0.99
CA THR A 206 22.15 20.62 1.85
C THR A 206 22.64 20.65 3.29
N SER A 207 22.18 21.62 4.08
CA SER A 207 22.46 21.65 5.52
C SER A 207 21.50 20.75 6.27
N GLY A 208 22.04 19.94 7.17
CA GLY A 208 21.27 19.15 8.11
C GLY A 208 20.77 19.97 9.29
N PRO A 209 19.97 19.34 10.17
CA PRO A 209 19.56 19.95 11.42
C PRO A 209 20.77 20.13 12.35
N ALA A 210 20.76 21.19 13.14
CA ALA A 210 21.72 21.34 14.23
C ALA A 210 21.35 20.38 15.36
N LEU A 211 22.29 19.49 15.74
CA LEU A 211 22.06 18.48 16.77
C LEU A 211 23.09 18.62 17.88
N LYS A 212 22.65 18.55 19.14
CA LYS A 212 23.54 18.36 20.30
C LYS A 212 23.95 16.89 20.39
N ILE A 213 25.01 16.61 21.14
CA ILE A 213 25.41 15.24 21.45
C ILE A 213 24.23 14.47 22.07
N GLY A 214 23.96 13.27 21.58
CA GLY A 214 22.88 12.41 22.05
C GLY A 214 21.56 12.61 21.31
N ASP A 215 21.35 13.77 20.69
CA ASP A 215 20.10 14.08 19.98
C ASP A 215 19.91 13.19 18.76
N SER A 216 18.64 12.86 18.47
CA SER A 216 18.24 12.25 17.21
C SER A 216 17.01 12.94 16.65
N THR A 217 16.87 12.93 15.34
CA THR A 217 15.72 13.55 14.67
C THR A 217 15.41 12.87 13.34
N THR A 218 14.21 13.14 12.82
CA THR A 218 13.82 12.86 11.45
C THR A 218 13.83 14.19 10.68
N PHE A 219 14.74 14.31 9.73
CA PHE A 219 14.93 15.51 8.91
C PHE A 219 14.27 15.32 7.54
N THR A 220 13.63 16.37 7.01
CA THR A 220 13.09 16.35 5.64
C THR A 220 14.19 16.79 4.67
N LEU A 221 14.48 15.95 3.68
CA LEU A 221 15.43 16.24 2.62
C LEU A 221 14.73 16.95 1.45
N PRO A 222 15.48 17.63 0.57
CA PRO A 222 14.92 18.13 -0.68
C PRO A 222 14.25 16.98 -1.46
N THR A 223 13.04 17.21 -1.98
CA THR A 223 12.27 16.18 -2.69
C THR A 223 13.02 15.63 -3.92
N SER A 224 13.83 16.47 -4.56
CA SER A 224 14.72 16.08 -5.66
C SER A 224 15.74 15.01 -5.26
N TRP A 225 16.12 14.92 -3.99
CA TRP A 225 17.02 13.87 -3.51
C TRP A 225 16.33 12.51 -3.45
N GLY A 226 15.08 12.50 -2.97
CA GLY A 226 14.25 11.30 -3.02
C GLY A 226 14.04 10.84 -4.46
N GLN A 227 13.78 11.78 -5.39
CA GLN A 227 13.66 11.47 -6.82
C GLN A 227 14.97 10.89 -7.39
N ALA A 228 16.13 11.48 -7.08
CA ALA A 228 17.41 10.98 -7.56
C ALA A 228 17.74 9.56 -7.07
N LEU A 229 17.32 9.21 -5.84
CA LEU A 229 17.41 7.85 -5.31
C LEU A 229 16.46 6.88 -6.02
N ILE A 230 15.21 7.29 -6.29
CA ILE A 230 14.24 6.49 -7.05
C ILE A 230 14.79 6.20 -8.45
N ASP A 231 15.29 7.22 -9.14
CA ASP A 231 15.75 7.12 -10.53
C ASP A 231 17.08 6.36 -10.65
N GLY A 232 17.76 6.10 -9.52
CA GLY A 232 19.05 5.41 -9.49
C GLY A 232 20.22 6.28 -9.96
N THR A 233 20.02 7.60 -10.13
CA THR A 233 21.10 8.54 -10.45
C THR A 233 21.98 8.83 -9.23
N ARG A 234 21.49 8.53 -8.03
CA ARG A 234 22.20 8.55 -6.75
C ARG A 234 21.88 7.29 -5.97
N GLY A 235 22.79 6.84 -5.12
CA GLY A 235 22.66 5.60 -4.36
C GLY A 235 22.94 5.73 -2.86
N GLY A 236 23.34 6.92 -2.40
CA GLY A 236 23.70 7.15 -1.01
C GLY A 236 23.54 8.59 -0.55
N ILE A 237 23.61 8.77 0.76
CA ILE A 237 23.67 10.06 1.42
C ILE A 237 24.93 10.09 2.28
N GLY A 238 25.75 11.12 2.11
CA GLY A 238 26.95 11.34 2.90
C GLY A 238 26.90 12.60 3.74
N ILE A 239 27.88 12.73 4.63
CA ILE A 239 28.21 13.95 5.35
C ILE A 239 29.66 14.31 5.10
N THR A 240 29.92 15.55 4.73
CA THR A 240 31.27 16.05 4.46
C THR A 240 31.24 17.56 4.35
N ILE A 241 32.34 18.21 4.72
CA ILE A 241 32.47 19.65 4.67
C ILE A 241 33.81 20.04 4.04
N SER A 242 33.83 21.19 3.35
CA SER A 242 35.02 21.70 2.66
C SER A 242 36.08 22.27 3.62
N SER A 243 35.75 22.44 4.89
CA SER A 243 36.64 22.86 5.97
C SER A 243 37.04 21.69 6.88
N ASP A 244 37.96 21.94 7.81
CA ASP A 244 38.31 20.97 8.87
C ASP A 244 37.26 20.92 9.99
N THR A 245 36.51 22.00 10.18
CA THR A 245 35.53 22.18 11.26
C THR A 245 34.12 22.38 10.70
N PRO A 246 33.06 21.85 11.35
CA PRO A 246 33.11 21.08 12.59
C PRO A 246 33.45 19.60 12.35
N TYR A 247 34.30 19.06 13.22
CA TYR A 247 34.51 17.62 13.31
C TYR A 247 33.38 17.00 14.13
N ILE A 248 32.61 16.11 13.52
CA ILE A 248 31.39 15.55 14.13
C ILE A 248 31.26 14.07 13.82
N GLN A 249 30.57 13.34 14.71
CA GLN A 249 30.20 11.93 14.54
C GLN A 249 28.67 11.77 14.57
N LEU A 250 28.12 11.18 13.52
CA LEU A 250 26.75 10.71 13.46
C LEU A 250 26.72 9.19 13.48
N ALA A 251 25.67 8.62 14.09
CA ALA A 251 25.53 7.18 14.17
C ALA A 251 25.45 6.56 12.77
N GLY A 252 26.23 5.50 12.58
CA GLY A 252 26.11 4.52 11.51
C GLY A 252 25.18 3.38 11.91
N ARG A 253 24.97 2.45 10.98
CA ARG A 253 24.02 1.33 11.18
C ARG A 253 24.43 0.36 12.29
N GLY A 254 25.72 0.30 12.63
CA GLY A 254 26.23 -0.50 13.76
C GLY A 254 25.84 0.09 15.12
N SER A 255 25.97 1.41 15.27
CA SER A 255 25.71 2.13 16.52
C SER A 255 24.24 2.46 16.77
N TRP A 256 23.43 2.60 15.71
CA TRP A 256 21.99 2.83 15.83
C TRP A 256 21.24 2.23 14.65
N SER A 257 20.34 1.28 14.90
CA SER A 257 19.64 0.52 13.84
C SER A 257 18.79 1.39 12.90
N ALA A 258 18.36 2.57 13.34
CA ALA A 258 17.61 3.52 12.53
C ALA A 258 18.49 4.57 11.83
N ALA A 259 19.81 4.55 12.03
CA ALA A 259 20.76 5.48 11.43
C ALA A 259 20.58 5.57 9.92
N PHE A 260 20.45 6.81 9.44
CA PHE A 260 20.30 7.15 8.04
C PHE A 260 19.18 6.39 7.31
N THR A 261 18.19 5.87 8.04
CA THR A 261 17.01 5.27 7.42
C THR A 261 16.22 6.36 6.70
N VAL A 262 16.02 6.16 5.40
CA VAL A 262 15.29 7.08 4.53
C VAL A 262 13.85 6.59 4.36
N THR A 263 12.88 7.48 4.47
CA THR A 263 11.49 7.21 4.10
C THR A 263 11.12 8.08 2.90
N ILE A 264 10.68 7.45 1.81
CA ILE A 264 10.27 8.09 0.56
C ILE A 264 8.75 7.94 0.42
N SER A 265 8.03 9.05 0.42
CA SER A 265 6.64 9.11 -0.02
C SER A 265 6.59 9.31 -1.53
N TRP A 266 5.73 8.57 -2.22
CA TRP A 266 5.70 8.55 -3.69
C TRP A 266 4.27 8.49 -4.24
N ARG A 267 4.13 8.84 -5.53
CA ARG A 267 2.92 8.66 -6.32
C ARG A 267 3.23 8.07 -7.71
N ARG A 268 2.30 7.30 -8.26
CA ARG A 268 2.30 6.80 -9.65
C ARG A 268 0.96 7.12 -10.30
N THR A 269 1.01 7.51 -11.56
CA THR A 269 -0.19 7.70 -12.38
C THR A 269 -0.19 6.63 -13.46
N SER A 270 -1.24 5.81 -13.51
CA SER A 270 -1.47 4.91 -14.65
C SER A 270 -2.45 5.57 -15.61
N SER A 271 -2.19 5.42 -16.91
CA SER A 271 -3.06 5.84 -18.02
C SER A 271 -3.90 4.67 -18.51
#